data_AF-W1U2W1-F1
#
_entry.id   AF-W1U2W1-F1
#
_cell.length_a   1.000
_cell.length_b   1.000
_cell.length_c   1.000
_cell.angle_alpha   90.00
_cell.angle_beta   90.00
_cell.angle_gamma   90.00
#
_symmetry.space_group_name_H-M   'P 1'
#
loop_
_entity.id
_entity.type
_entity.pdbx_description
1 polymer ?
#
loop_
_entity_poly.entity_id
_entity_poly.type
_entity_poly.pdbx_seq_one_letter_code
_entity_poly.pdbx_strand_id
1 'polypeptide(L)'
;DPLGGSYYVETLTDQIEREAREYIHKIDEMGGAVAAIEQGYMQQEMATHAFEYEQEIESGKRTVIGVNKYVIEDEEHHTQLLQVDPAVGDRQMAKLKKLKETRDNAAVEKALAKVRKVARSEENIMPCLIEAVKTYATLGEICGVLREEFGEYHQDHPAF
;
A
#
# COMPACT_ATOMS: atom_id res chain seq x y z
N ASP A 1 31.18 2.26 9.57
CA ASP A 1 30.57 1.00 9.18
C ASP A 1 31.37 -0.14 9.81
N PRO A 2 30.85 -0.85 10.83
CA PRO A 2 31.58 -1.87 11.57
C PRO A 2 31.86 -3.15 10.77
N LEU A 3 31.14 -3.38 9.66
CA LEU A 3 31.39 -4.51 8.76
C LEU A 3 32.29 -4.13 7.57
N GLY A 4 32.59 -2.84 7.43
CA GLY A 4 33.43 -2.31 6.36
C GLY A 4 34.82 -2.92 6.36
N GLY A 5 35.27 -3.34 5.18
CA GLY A 5 36.53 -4.07 4.97
C GLY A 5 36.44 -5.59 5.15
N SER A 6 35.29 -6.14 5.53
CA SER A 6 35.05 -7.58 5.50
C SER A 6 34.97 -8.07 4.05
N TYR A 7 35.96 -8.84 3.59
CA TYR A 7 35.98 -9.37 2.21
C TYR A 7 34.66 -10.01 1.78
N TYR A 8 34.02 -10.78 2.66
CA TYR A 8 32.74 -11.44 2.36
C TYR A 8 31.61 -10.43 2.18
N VAL A 9 31.47 -9.49 3.13
CA VAL A 9 30.36 -8.53 3.12
C VAL A 9 30.52 -7.53 1.98
N GLU A 10 31.74 -7.05 1.74
CA GLU A 10 32.04 -6.16 0.61
C GLU A 10 31.73 -6.85 -0.73
N THR A 11 32.17 -8.10 -0.91
CA THR A 11 31.89 -8.87 -2.14
C THR A 11 30.39 -9.10 -2.33
N LEU A 12 29.66 -9.44 -1.26
CA LEU A 12 28.21 -9.62 -1.31
C LEU A 12 27.49 -8.30 -1.61
N THR A 13 28.01 -7.18 -1.08
CA THR A 13 27.50 -5.83 -1.33
C THR A 13 27.63 -5.47 -2.81
N ASP A 14 28.82 -5.67 -3.39
CA ASP A 14 29.07 -5.46 -4.82
C ASP A 14 28.18 -6.35 -5.70
N GLN A 15 27.97 -7.61 -5.28
CA GLN A 15 27.11 -8.55 -6.01
C GLN A 15 25.65 -8.07 -6.01
N ILE A 16 25.10 -7.72 -4.85
CA ILE A 16 23.71 -7.23 -4.74
C ILE A 16 23.55 -5.93 -5.53
N GLU A 17 24.52 -5.01 -5.47
CA GLU A 17 24.47 -3.77 -6.24
C GLU A 17 24.40 -4.06 -7.75
N ARG A 18 25.26 -4.96 -8.25
CA ARG A 18 25.26 -5.34 -9.66
C ARG A 18 23.93 -5.94 -10.08
N GLU A 19 23.42 -6.93 -9.35
CA GLU A 19 22.16 -7.60 -9.66
C GLU A 19 20.96 -6.64 -9.59
N ALA A 20 20.94 -5.74 -8.61
CA ALA A 20 19.91 -4.70 -8.51
C ALA A 20 19.95 -3.73 -9.71
N ARG A 21 21.15 -3.32 -10.16
CA ARG A 21 21.30 -2.46 -11.33
C ARG A 21 20.85 -3.15 -12.61
N GLU A 22 21.21 -4.41 -12.81
CA GLU A 22 20.74 -5.22 -13.94
C GLU A 22 19.22 -5.32 -13.96
N TYR A 23 18.59 -5.51 -12.80
CA TYR A 23 17.13 -5.55 -12.67
C TYR A 23 16.47 -4.20 -12.98
N ILE A 24 17.07 -3.08 -12.53
CA ILE A 24 16.60 -1.72 -12.87
C ILE A 24 16.69 -1.51 -14.39
N HIS A 25 17.79 -1.90 -15.03
CA HIS A 25 17.94 -1.80 -16.48
C HIS A 25 16.87 -2.60 -17.22
N LYS A 26 16.54 -3.81 -16.76
CA LYS A 26 15.43 -4.60 -17.31
C LYS A 26 14.10 -3.85 -17.22
N ILE A 27 13.81 -3.20 -16.10
CA ILE A 27 12.59 -2.39 -15.94
C ILE A 27 12.61 -1.18 -16.89
N ASP A 28 13.74 -0.51 -17.04
CA ASP A 28 13.88 0.63 -17.95
C ASP A 28 13.65 0.21 -19.41
N GLU A 29 14.17 -0.95 -19.83
CA GLU A 29 13.93 -1.55 -21.15
C GLU A 29 12.45 -1.90 -21.39
N MET A 30 11.68 -2.17 -20.33
CA MET A 30 10.23 -2.41 -20.40
C MET A 30 9.39 -1.12 -20.51
N GLY A 31 10.02 0.04 -20.56
CA GLY A 31 9.36 1.35 -20.59
C GLY A 31 9.26 2.02 -19.21
N GLY A 32 10.05 1.55 -18.23
CA GLY A 32 10.10 2.07 -16.88
C GLY A 32 9.08 1.45 -15.93
N ALA A 33 9.13 1.86 -14.66
CA ALA A 33 8.38 1.22 -13.58
C ALA A 33 6.86 1.25 -13.78
N VAL A 34 6.30 2.35 -14.28
CA VAL A 34 4.85 2.48 -14.52
C VAL A 34 4.39 1.44 -15.55
N ALA A 35 5.10 1.36 -16.69
CA ALA A 35 4.78 0.40 -17.73
C ALA A 35 4.94 -1.06 -17.23
N ALA A 36 5.96 -1.33 -16.43
CA ALA A 36 6.16 -2.66 -15.82
C ALA A 36 5.03 -3.05 -14.86
N ILE A 37 4.48 -2.09 -14.09
CA ILE A 37 3.33 -2.30 -13.19
C ILE A 37 2.06 -2.54 -14.00
N GLU A 38 1.83 -1.74 -15.05
CA GLU A 38 0.66 -1.88 -15.95
C GLU A 38 0.67 -3.24 -16.68
N GLN A 39 1.86 -3.72 -17.06
CA GLN A 39 2.05 -5.04 -17.66
C GLN A 39 1.96 -6.19 -16.64
N GLY A 40 1.85 -5.90 -15.34
CA GLY A 40 1.77 -6.91 -14.27
C GLY A 40 3.09 -7.62 -13.96
N TYR A 41 4.22 -7.18 -14.53
CA TYR A 41 5.50 -7.87 -14.44
C TYR A 41 6.00 -7.95 -12.99
N MET A 42 5.99 -6.85 -12.24
CA MET A 42 6.45 -6.83 -10.85
C MET A 42 5.59 -7.73 -9.96
N GLN A 43 4.27 -7.69 -10.15
CA GLN A 43 3.31 -8.50 -9.41
C GLN A 43 3.51 -10.00 -9.69
N GLN A 44 3.77 -10.36 -10.96
CA GLN A 44 4.01 -11.74 -11.37
C GLN A 44 5.34 -12.28 -10.78
N GLU A 45 6.41 -11.50 -10.82
CA GLU A 45 7.70 -11.90 -10.21
C GLU A 45 7.55 -12.12 -8.70
N MET A 46 6.86 -11.21 -8.00
CA MET A 46 6.58 -11.35 -6.58
C MET A 46 5.72 -12.59 -6.27
N ALA A 47 4.68 -12.84 -7.05
CA ALA A 47 3.81 -14.01 -6.88
C ALA A 47 4.56 -15.32 -7.13
N THR A 48 5.40 -15.36 -8.17
CA THR A 48 6.24 -16.52 -8.51
C THR A 48 7.19 -16.84 -7.36
N HIS A 49 7.91 -15.84 -6.85
CA HIS A 49 8.82 -16.04 -5.72
C HIS A 49 8.09 -16.40 -4.41
N ALA A 50 6.90 -15.86 -4.16
CA ALA A 50 6.09 -16.24 -3.01
C ALA A 50 5.66 -17.71 -3.10
N PHE A 51 5.26 -18.17 -4.29
CA PHE A 51 4.91 -19.57 -4.53
C PHE A 51 6.12 -20.50 -4.40
N GLU A 52 7.26 -20.13 -4.96
CA GLU A 52 8.52 -20.87 -4.79
C GLU A 52 8.90 -20.97 -3.31
N TYR A 53 8.86 -19.85 -2.58
CA TYR A 53 9.17 -19.80 -1.16
C TYR A 53 8.27 -20.75 -0.34
N GLU A 54 6.97 -20.74 -0.60
CA GLU A 54 6.02 -21.65 0.06
C GLU A 54 6.35 -23.12 -0.27
N GLN A 55 6.62 -23.44 -1.53
CA GLN A 55 7.03 -24.78 -1.94
C GLN A 55 8.35 -25.22 -1.28
N GLU A 56 9.32 -24.30 -1.08
CA GLU A 56 10.55 -24.61 -0.35
C GLU A 56 10.27 -24.95 1.12
N ILE A 57 9.29 -24.29 1.75
CA ILE A 57 8.87 -24.58 3.13
C ILE A 57 8.15 -25.93 3.18
N GLU A 58 7.16 -26.15 2.33
CA GLU A 58 6.36 -27.38 2.31
C GLU A 58 7.21 -28.62 2.02
N SER A 59 8.15 -28.51 1.06
CA SER A 59 9.09 -29.58 0.73
C SER A 59 10.20 -29.79 1.77
N GLY A 60 10.32 -28.89 2.75
CA GLY A 60 11.37 -28.91 3.76
C GLY A 60 12.76 -28.47 3.26
N LYS A 61 12.89 -28.06 1.99
CA LYS A 61 14.14 -27.48 1.44
C LYS A 61 14.56 -26.25 2.26
N ARG A 62 13.59 -25.41 2.65
CA ARG A 62 13.79 -24.29 3.55
C ARG A 62 13.25 -24.65 4.93
N THR A 63 14.13 -24.66 5.93
CA THR A 63 13.75 -24.98 7.31
C THR A 63 13.18 -23.74 8.01
N VAL A 64 11.96 -23.85 8.54
CA VAL A 64 11.32 -22.86 9.40
C VAL A 64 11.01 -23.51 10.75
N ILE A 65 11.74 -23.09 11.77
CA ILE A 65 11.69 -23.67 13.12
C ILE A 65 10.30 -23.45 13.74
N GLY A 66 9.71 -24.51 14.27
CA GLY A 66 8.37 -24.49 14.86
C GLY A 66 7.23 -24.58 13.85
N VAL A 67 7.53 -24.53 12.54
CA VAL A 67 6.52 -24.65 11.46
C VAL A 67 6.66 -25.97 10.72
N ASN A 68 7.79 -26.21 10.06
CA ASN A 68 8.02 -27.46 9.31
C ASN A 68 9.09 -28.37 9.93
N LYS A 69 9.86 -27.85 10.89
CA LYS A 69 10.89 -28.62 11.61
C LYS A 69 10.95 -28.19 13.06
N TYR A 70 11.14 -29.17 13.94
CA TYR A 70 11.13 -28.97 15.40
C TYR A 70 9.81 -28.37 15.89
N VAL A 71 8.69 -28.87 15.37
CA VAL A 71 7.34 -28.49 15.78
C VAL A 71 7.07 -29.04 17.18
N ILE A 72 6.52 -28.22 18.06
CA ILE A 72 6.12 -28.59 19.42
C ILE A 72 4.59 -28.75 19.42
N GLU A 73 4.10 -29.98 19.59
CA GLU A 73 2.67 -30.31 19.43
C GLU A 73 1.77 -29.74 20.55
N ASP A 74 2.32 -29.54 21.76
CA ASP A 74 1.59 -29.12 22.97
C ASP A 74 1.92 -27.69 23.41
N GLU A 75 2.20 -26.78 22.48
CA GLU A 75 2.31 -25.35 22.84
C GLU A 75 0.91 -24.75 23.01
N GLU A 76 0.50 -24.49 24.26
CA GLU A 76 -0.64 -23.60 24.52
C GLU A 76 -0.29 -22.21 23.99
N HIS A 77 -0.78 -21.89 22.78
CA HIS A 77 -0.63 -20.57 22.18
C HIS A 77 -1.37 -19.54 23.06
N HIS A 78 -0.66 -18.96 24.02
CA HIS A 78 -1.17 -17.84 24.82
C HIS A 78 -1.06 -16.54 24.03
N THR A 79 -1.86 -16.40 22.99
CA THR A 79 -2.06 -15.12 22.32
C THR A 79 -3.36 -14.50 22.79
N GLN A 80 -3.25 -13.50 23.67
CA GLN A 80 -4.34 -12.55 23.86
C GLN A 80 -4.48 -11.75 22.57
N LEU A 81 -5.29 -12.27 21.65
CA LEU A 81 -5.57 -11.58 20.39
C LEU A 81 -6.26 -10.25 20.70
N LEU A 82 -5.66 -9.16 20.21
CA LEU A 82 -6.28 -7.85 20.29
C LEU A 82 -7.55 -7.87 19.43
N GLN A 83 -8.71 -7.79 20.08
CA GLN A 83 -9.98 -7.63 19.39
C GLN A 83 -10.34 -6.14 19.34
N VAL A 84 -10.65 -5.65 18.15
CA VAL A 84 -11.14 -4.29 17.97
C VAL A 84 -12.60 -4.23 18.42
N ASP A 85 -12.91 -3.30 19.31
CA ASP A 85 -14.27 -3.05 19.80
C ASP A 85 -15.19 -2.58 18.64
N PRO A 86 -16.24 -3.35 18.30
CA PRO A 86 -17.20 -2.96 17.25
C PRO A 86 -17.86 -1.61 17.48
N ALA A 87 -18.02 -1.17 18.75
CA ALA A 87 -18.62 0.12 19.09
C ALA A 87 -17.77 1.32 18.63
N VAL A 88 -16.53 1.12 18.17
CA VAL A 88 -15.74 2.17 17.50
C VAL A 88 -16.45 2.65 16.23
N GLY A 89 -17.05 1.74 15.45
CA GLY A 89 -17.78 2.08 14.23
C GLY A 89 -18.99 2.97 14.52
N ASP A 90 -19.81 2.57 15.50
CA ASP A 90 -21.00 3.32 15.92
C ASP A 90 -20.65 4.73 16.42
N ARG A 91 -19.59 4.84 17.24
CA ARG A 91 -19.10 6.13 17.72
C ARG A 91 -18.62 7.02 16.58
N GLN A 92 -17.97 6.45 15.56
CA GLN A 92 -17.50 7.21 14.41
C GLN A 92 -18.65 7.67 13.51
N MET A 93 -19.67 6.84 13.29
CA MET A 93 -20.88 7.22 12.56
C MET A 93 -21.62 8.37 13.25
N ALA A 94 -21.77 8.30 14.57
CA ALA A 94 -22.42 9.36 15.36
C ALA A 94 -21.65 10.68 15.27
N LYS A 95 -20.31 10.65 15.38
CA LYS A 95 -19.45 11.84 15.21
C LYS A 95 -19.58 12.43 13.81
N LEU A 96 -19.57 11.59 12.77
CA LEU A 96 -19.69 12.03 11.38
C LEU A 96 -21.05 12.70 11.13
N LYS A 97 -22.14 12.11 11.62
CA LYS A 97 -23.49 12.67 11.51
C LYS A 97 -23.57 14.05 12.16
N LYS A 98 -23.11 14.16 13.42
CA LYS A 98 -23.07 15.43 14.14
C LYS A 98 -22.24 16.48 13.39
N LEU A 99 -21.06 16.10 12.88
CA LEU A 99 -20.21 17.00 12.13
C LEU A 99 -20.93 17.59 10.91
N LYS A 100 -21.60 16.74 10.11
CA LYS A 100 -22.34 17.17 8.92
C LYS A 100 -23.53 18.06 9.25
N GLU A 101 -24.19 17.84 10.39
CA GLU A 101 -25.30 18.68 10.87
C GLU A 101 -24.82 20.06 11.36
N THR A 102 -23.64 20.15 11.96
CA THR A 102 -23.16 21.40 12.61
C THR A 102 -22.23 22.27 11.77
N ARG A 103 -21.63 21.72 10.70
CA ARG A 103 -20.66 22.46 9.87
C ARG A 103 -21.37 23.41 8.90
N ASP A 104 -20.61 24.36 8.36
CA ASP A 104 -21.06 25.19 7.25
C ASP A 104 -21.05 24.38 5.94
N ASN A 105 -22.20 23.82 5.59
CA ASN A 105 -22.34 23.00 4.39
C ASN A 105 -22.14 23.80 3.09
N ALA A 106 -22.48 25.10 3.07
CA ALA A 106 -22.26 25.93 1.88
C ALA A 106 -20.75 26.18 1.65
N ALA A 107 -19.99 26.39 2.74
CA ALA A 107 -18.53 26.48 2.65
C ALA A 107 -17.89 25.16 2.20
N VAL A 108 -18.41 24.01 2.64
CA VAL A 108 -17.95 22.69 2.18
C VAL A 108 -18.23 22.48 0.70
N GLU A 109 -19.45 22.73 0.24
CA GLU A 109 -19.82 22.60 -1.17
C GLU A 109 -18.94 23.47 -2.07
N LYS A 110 -18.69 24.71 -1.66
CA LYS A 110 -17.79 25.63 -2.38
C LYS A 110 -16.35 25.11 -2.43
N ALA A 111 -15.84 24.57 -1.33
CA ALA A 111 -14.50 24.00 -1.28
C ALA A 111 -14.38 22.74 -2.15
N LEU A 112 -15.37 21.84 -2.11
CA LEU A 112 -15.42 20.64 -2.96
C LEU A 112 -15.55 20.99 -4.44
N ALA A 113 -16.31 22.03 -4.80
CA ALA A 113 -16.37 22.53 -6.17
C ALA A 113 -15.01 23.05 -6.66
N LYS A 114 -14.21 23.68 -5.78
CA LYS A 114 -12.84 24.09 -6.09
C LYS A 114 -11.93 22.88 -6.28
N VAL A 115 -12.04 21.85 -5.43
CA VAL A 115 -11.30 20.59 -5.61
C VAL A 115 -11.61 19.98 -6.98
N ARG A 116 -12.90 19.89 -7.35
CA ARG A 116 -13.31 19.41 -8.68
C ARG A 116 -12.68 20.20 -9.82
N LYS A 117 -12.70 21.54 -9.72
CA LYS A 117 -12.14 22.41 -10.75
C LYS A 117 -10.63 22.18 -10.94
N VAL A 118 -9.89 22.10 -9.83
CA VAL A 118 -8.43 21.89 -9.85
C VAL A 118 -8.08 20.48 -10.29
N ALA A 119 -8.90 19.48 -9.97
CA ALA A 119 -8.71 18.11 -10.44
C ALA A 119 -8.75 17.98 -11.98
N ARG A 120 -9.44 18.90 -12.67
CA ARG A 120 -9.49 18.97 -14.14
C ARG A 120 -8.36 19.80 -14.77
N SER A 121 -7.50 20.41 -13.97
CA SER A 121 -6.37 21.21 -14.46
C SER A 121 -5.03 20.60 -14.06
N GLU A 122 -3.94 21.20 -14.53
CA GLU A 122 -2.57 20.84 -14.14
C GLU A 122 -2.09 21.60 -12.89
N GLU A 123 -3.00 22.31 -12.21
CA GLU A 123 -2.66 23.05 -10.99
C GLU A 123 -2.42 22.09 -9.81
N ASN A 124 -1.62 22.54 -8.84
CA ASN A 124 -1.39 21.78 -7.63
C ASN A 124 -2.69 21.62 -6.82
N ILE A 125 -3.10 20.37 -6.58
CA ILE A 125 -4.33 20.04 -5.85
C ILE A 125 -4.20 20.20 -4.32
N MET A 126 -2.99 20.17 -3.76
CA MET A 126 -2.81 20.19 -2.30
C MET A 126 -3.41 21.41 -1.59
N PRO A 127 -3.26 22.65 -2.10
CA PRO A 127 -3.89 23.82 -1.49
C PRO A 127 -5.42 23.71 -1.38
N CYS A 128 -6.12 23.21 -2.41
CA CYS A 128 -7.57 23.09 -2.38
C CYS A 128 -8.05 21.94 -1.45
N LEU A 129 -7.25 20.87 -1.31
CA LEU A 129 -7.52 19.82 -0.32
C LEU A 129 -7.41 20.34 1.11
N ILE A 130 -6.38 21.14 1.41
CA ILE A 130 -6.21 21.76 2.74
C ILE A 130 -7.40 22.67 3.06
N GLU A 131 -7.86 23.47 2.10
CA GLU A 131 -9.06 24.30 2.26
C GLU A 131 -10.32 23.45 2.52
N ALA A 132 -10.52 22.36 1.79
CA ALA A 132 -11.67 21.46 1.99
C ALA A 132 -11.66 20.81 3.39
N VAL A 133 -10.50 20.36 3.87
CA VAL A 133 -10.39 19.79 5.22
C VAL A 133 -10.67 20.86 6.28
N LYS A 134 -10.22 22.11 6.08
CA LYS A 134 -10.49 23.22 6.99
C LYS A 134 -11.97 23.60 7.08
N THR A 135 -12.77 23.36 6.04
CA THR A 135 -14.24 23.52 6.08
C THR A 135 -14.95 22.31 6.68
N TYR A 136 -14.21 21.31 7.17
CA TYR A 136 -14.71 20.04 7.67
C TYR A 136 -15.38 19.18 6.57
N ALA A 137 -14.92 19.28 5.32
CA ALA A 137 -15.20 18.25 4.32
C ALA A 137 -14.60 16.91 4.78
N THR A 138 -15.35 15.83 4.62
CA THR A 138 -14.92 14.50 5.04
C THR A 138 -14.04 13.85 3.99
N LEU A 139 -13.21 12.89 4.40
CA LEU A 139 -12.38 12.10 3.48
C LEU A 139 -13.24 11.48 2.36
N GLY A 140 -14.39 10.89 2.71
CA GLY A 140 -15.28 10.28 1.73
C GLY A 140 -15.87 11.27 0.72
N GLU A 141 -16.14 12.52 1.12
CA GLU A 141 -16.65 13.55 0.19
C GLU A 141 -15.55 14.03 -0.76
N ILE A 142 -14.33 14.23 -0.25
CA ILE A 142 -13.18 14.61 -1.07
C ILE A 142 -12.86 13.49 -2.07
N CYS A 143 -12.71 12.25 -1.59
CA CYS A 143 -12.48 11.09 -2.44
C CYS A 143 -13.63 10.86 -3.43
N GLY A 144 -14.88 11.15 -3.04
CA GLY A 144 -16.03 11.09 -3.94
C GLY A 144 -15.90 12.03 -5.12
N VAL A 145 -15.51 13.29 -4.88
CA VAL A 145 -15.23 14.25 -5.97
C VAL A 145 -14.11 13.76 -6.87
N LEU A 146 -12.99 13.30 -6.31
CA LEU A 146 -11.85 12.82 -7.10
C LEU A 146 -12.20 11.57 -7.92
N ARG A 147 -13.01 10.66 -7.36
CA ARG A 147 -13.50 9.47 -8.04
C ARG A 147 -14.38 9.81 -9.24
N GLU A 148 -15.24 10.83 -9.12
CA GLU A 148 -16.07 11.27 -10.25
C GLU A 148 -15.23 11.86 -11.39
N GLU A 149 -14.06 12.44 -11.09
CA GLU A 149 -13.20 13.07 -12.09
C GLU A 149 -12.14 12.11 -12.66
N PHE A 150 -11.60 11.19 -11.85
CA PHE A 150 -10.51 10.29 -12.23
C PHE A 150 -10.93 8.82 -12.41
N GLY A 151 -12.12 8.45 -11.96
CA GLY A 151 -12.57 7.06 -11.89
C GLY A 151 -12.00 6.31 -10.68
N GLU A 152 -12.14 4.99 -10.71
CA GLU A 152 -11.51 4.08 -9.76
C GLU A 152 -10.47 3.23 -10.49
N TYR A 153 -9.36 2.95 -9.83
CA TYR A 153 -8.40 1.99 -10.33
C TYR A 153 -9.00 0.58 -10.24
N HIS A 154 -9.02 -0.13 -11.37
CA HIS A 154 -9.34 -1.54 -11.45
C HIS A 154 -8.11 -2.30 -11.93
N GLN A 155 -7.85 -3.45 -11.30
CA GLN A 155 -6.78 -4.32 -11.73
C GLN A 155 -7.32 -5.25 -12.84
N ASP A 156 -6.96 -4.97 -14.09
CA ASP A 156 -7.43 -5.74 -15.26
C ASP A 156 -6.66 -7.05 -15.49
N HIS A 157 -5.54 -7.25 -14.79
CA HIS A 157 -4.73 -8.47 -14.86
C HIS A 157 -4.83 -9.29 -13.57
N PRO A 158 -5.32 -10.54 -13.64
CA PRO A 158 -5.42 -11.36 -12.45
C PRO A 158 -4.00 -11.62 -11.91
N ALA A 159 -3.85 -11.48 -10.59
CA ALA A 159 -2.60 -11.81 -9.89
C ALA A 159 -2.34 -13.34 -9.84
N PHE A 160 -3.13 -14.15 -10.55
CA PHE A 160 -3.14 -15.61 -10.59
C PHE A 160 -3.60 -16.13 -11.96
#